data_AF-A0A7G2K1Z4-F1
#
_entry.id   AF-A0A7G2K1Z4-F1
#
_cell.length_a   1.000
_cell.length_b   1.000
_cell.length_c   1.000
_cell.angle_alpha   90.00
_cell.angle_beta   90.00
_cell.angle_gamma   90.00
#
_symmetry.space_group_name_H-M   'P 1'
#
loop_
_entity.id
_entity.type
_entity.pdbx_description
1 polymer ?
#
loop_
_entity_poly.entity_id
_entity_poly.type
_entity_poly.pdbx_seq_one_letter_code
_entity_poly.pdbx_strand_id
1 'polypeptide(L)' 'MDSEGGEIMSQTTKKYYKKPMATLYVEYKDNGKKDENGKTILEKHEEVINVATIQGRFGSNF' A
#
# COMPACT_ATOMS: atom_id res chain seq x y z
N MET A 1 -8.33 1.83 11.91
CA MET A 1 -6.87 1.61 11.94
C MET A 1 -6.46 1.41 13.38
N ASP A 2 -5.68 0.38 13.69
CA ASP A 2 -5.10 0.20 15.03
C ASP A 2 -4.27 1.43 15.42
N SER A 3 -4.22 1.76 16.70
CA SER A 3 -3.58 2.97 17.23
C SER A 3 -2.14 3.17 16.74
N GLU A 4 -1.39 2.07 16.53
CA GLU A 4 -0.02 2.09 16.02
C GLU A 4 0.06 2.56 14.56
N GLY A 5 -0.82 2.07 13.69
CA GLY A 5 -0.85 2.47 12.29
C GLY A 5 -1.21 3.95 12.11
N GLY A 6 -2.15 4.46 12.91
CA GLY A 6 -2.51 5.87 12.92
C GLY A 6 -1.38 6.78 13.40
N GLU A 7 -0.59 6.33 14.38
CA GLU A 7 0.56 7.10 14.87
C GLU A 7 1.69 7.16 13.83
N ILE A 8 2.01 6.04 13.17
CA ILE A 8 3.00 6.01 12.09
C ILE A 8 2.58 6.92 10.93
N MET A 9 1.30 6.86 10.53
CA MET A 9 0.77 7.72 9.47
C MET A 9 0.82 9.20 9.86
N SER A 10 0.50 9.53 11.11
CA SER A 10 0.54 10.90 11.63
C SER A 10 1.95 11.49 11.60
N GLN A 11 2.95 10.72 12.03
CA GLN A 11 4.36 11.15 11.99
C GLN A 11 4.88 11.25 10.55
N THR A 12 4.53 10.28 9.70
CA THR A 12 4.97 10.23 8.30
C THR A 12 4.41 11.39 7.50
N THR A 13 3.12 11.67 7.64
CA THR A 13 2.43 12.77 6.93
C THR A 13 2.89 14.13 7.42
N LYS A 14 3.20 14.28 8.71
CA LYS A 14 3.87 15.47 9.25
C LYS A 14 5.26 15.68 8.61
N LYS A 15 6.06 14.61 8.49
CA LYS A 15 7.43 14.67 7.94
C LYS A 15 7.44 14.96 6.43
N TYR A 16 6.47 14.44 5.69
CA TYR A 16 6.37 14.54 4.24
C TYR A 16 5.25 15.49 3.78
N TYR A 17 4.98 16.54 4.56
CA TYR A 17 4.00 17.56 4.22
C TYR A 17 4.23 18.16 2.82
N LYS A 18 3.16 18.31 2.04
CA LYS A 18 3.16 18.78 0.64
C LYS A 18 3.94 17.90 -0.35
N LYS A 19 4.33 16.68 0.04
CA LYS A 19 4.91 15.71 -0.89
C LYS A 19 3.82 14.84 -1.52
N PRO A 20 4.06 14.34 -2.75
CA PRO A 20 3.16 13.37 -3.37
C PRO A 20 3.18 12.04 -2.59
N MET A 21 2.02 11.41 -2.51
CA MET A 21 1.80 10.06 -2.00
C MET A 21 1.06 9.25 -3.06
N ALA A 22 1.36 7.96 -3.14
CA ALA A 22 0.72 7.04 -4.07
C ALA A 22 0.05 5.91 -3.28
N THR A 23 -1.17 5.56 -3.65
CA THR A 23 -1.84 4.35 -3.16
C THR A 23 -1.47 3.21 -4.09
N LEU A 24 -0.72 2.25 -3.57
CA LEU A 24 -0.31 1.05 -4.29
C LEU A 24 -1.30 -0.08 -3.99
N TYR A 25 -1.92 -0.63 -5.02
CA TYR A 25 -2.68 -1.86 -4.96
C TYR A 25 -1.75 -3.03 -5.30
N VAL A 26 -1.72 -4.03 -4.42
CA VAL A 26 -0.92 -5.25 -4.61
C VAL A 26 -1.85 -6.45 -4.51
N GLU A 27 -1.90 -7.25 -5.57
CA GLU A 27 -2.69 -8.46 -5.64
C GLU A 27 -1.81 -9.64 -6.08
N TYR A 28 -2.02 -10.80 -5.46
CA TYR A 28 -1.35 -12.04 -5.86
C TYR A 28 -2.35 -12.88 -6.65
N LYS A 29 -2.18 -12.96 -7.98
CA LYS A 29 -3.02 -13.80 -8.83
C LYS A 29 -2.35 -15.13 -9.11
N ASP A 30 -3.15 -16.19 -9.10
CA ASP A 30 -2.72 -17.47 -9.67
C ASP A 30 -2.57 -17.27 -11.18
N ASN A 31 -1.35 -17.38 -11.70
CA ASN A 31 -1.08 -17.24 -13.13
C ASN A 31 -1.47 -18.49 -13.94
N GLY A 32 -2.19 -19.43 -13.33
CA GLY A 32 -2.55 -20.73 -13.92
C GLY A 32 -1.36 -21.67 -14.14
N LYS A 33 -0.14 -21.20 -13.85
CA LYS A 33 1.11 -21.93 -13.99
C LYS A 33 1.46 -22.56 -12.65
N LYS A 34 1.74 -23.86 -12.67
CA LYS A 34 2.28 -24.60 -11.52
C LYS A 34 3.76 -24.79 -11.74
N ASP A 35 4.53 -24.56 -10.67
CA ASP A 35 5.94 -24.93 -10.59
C ASP A 35 6.11 -26.46 -10.74
N GLU A 36 7.33 -26.93 -11.01
CA GLU A 36 7.67 -28.36 -11.12
C GLU A 36 7.23 -29.19 -9.89
N ASN A 37 7.07 -28.54 -8.72
CA ASN A 37 6.57 -29.14 -7.49
C ASN A 37 5.04 -29.09 -7.32
N GLY A 38 4.28 -28.69 -8.34
CA GLY A 38 2.82 -28.60 -8.32
C GLY A 38 2.25 -27.40 -7.55
N LYS A 39 3.12 -26.49 -7.08
CA LYS A 39 2.71 -25.26 -6.39
C LYS A 39 2.31 -24.19 -7.41
N THR A 40 1.13 -23.60 -7.22
CA THR A 40 0.69 -22.42 -7.97
C THR A 40 1.74 -21.31 -7.88
N ILE A 41 2.20 -20.82 -9.03
CA ILE A 41 3.03 -19.62 -9.13
C ILE A 41 2.10 -18.42 -8.97
N LEU A 42 2.17 -17.79 -7.80
CA LEU A 42 1.49 -16.53 -7.54
C LEU A 42 2.28 -15.41 -8.21
N GLU A 43 1.67 -14.78 -9.21
CA GLU A 43 2.23 -13.59 -9.82
C GLU A 43 1.78 -12.37 -9.01
N LYS A 44 2.76 -11.56 -8.58
CA LYS A 44 2.52 -10.33 -7.85
C LYS A 44 2.19 -9.24 -8.86
N HIS A 45 0.96 -8.74 -8.82
CA HIS A 45 0.51 -7.60 -9.59
C HIS A 45 0.53 -6.36 -8.71
N GLU A 46 1.29 -5.33 -9.11
CA GLU A 46 1.42 -4.07 -8.38
C GLU A 46 1.00 -2.92 -9.28
N GLU A 47 -0.01 -2.16 -8.88
CA GLU A 47 -0.53 -1.02 -9.64
C GLU A 47 -0.74 0.21 -8.74
N VAL A 48 -0.33 1.38 -9.22
CA VAL A 48 -0.61 2.64 -8.54
C VAL A 48 -2.01 3.11 -8.93
N ILE A 49 -2.95 3.01 -8.00
CA ILE A 49 -4.37 3.31 -8.25
C ILE A 49 -4.73 4.78 -8.03
N ASN A 50 -3.95 5.51 -7.24
CA ASN A 50 -4.16 6.93 -7.00
C ASN A 50 -2.87 7.65 -6.61
N VAL A 51 -2.74 8.90 -7.02
CA VAL A 51 -1.67 9.81 -6.59
C VAL A 51 -2.30 11.03 -5.96
N ALA A 52 -2.01 11.27 -4.69
CA ALA A 52 -2.50 12.41 -3.93
C ALA A 52 -1.32 13.21 -3.37
N THR A 53 -1.58 14.41 -2.83
CA THR A 53 -0.57 15.19 -2.11
C THR A 53 -0.92 15.21 -0.64
N ILE A 54 0.07 15.05 0.23
CA ILE A 54 -0.14 15.13 1.68
C ILE A 54 -0.44 16.57 2.08
N GLN A 55 -1.69 16.84 2.46
CA GLN A 55 -2.18 18.18 2.85
C GLN A 55 -2.36 18.35 4.36
N GLY A 56 -2.18 17.31 5.15
CA GLY A 56 -2.40 17.36 6.60
C GLY A 56 -1.89 16.11 7.30
N ARG A 57 -2.12 16.02 8.61
CA ARG A 57 -1.81 14.82 9.38
C ARG A 57 -2.94 13.80 9.23
N PHE A 58 -2.62 12.62 8.72
CA PHE A 58 -3.56 11.51 8.71
C PHE A 58 -3.38 10.72 10.01
N GLY A 59 -4.40 10.75 10.87
CA GLY A 59 -4.45 9.99 12.12
C GLY A 59 -5.36 8.77 11.99
N SER A 60 -6.03 8.40 13.08
CA SER A 60 -6.88 7.20 13.17
C SER A 60 -8.17 7.24 12.34
N ASN A 61 -8.61 8.44 11.95
CA ASN A 61 -9.83 8.66 11.17
C ASN A 61 -9.43 9.00 9.73
N PHE A 62 -9.31 7.94 8.93
CA PHE A 62 -9.26 8.01 7.47
C PHE A 62 -10.56 7.40 6.94
#